data_AF-A0A108T4W7-F1
#
_entry.id   AF-A0A108T4W7-F1
#
_cell.length_a   1.000
_cell.length_b   1.000
_cell.length_c   1.000
_cell.angle_alpha   90.00
_cell.angle_beta   90.00
_cell.angle_gamma   90.00
#
_symmetry.space_group_name_H-M   'P 1'
#
loop_
_entity.id
_entity.type
_entity.pdbx_description
1 polymer ?
#
loop_
_entity_poly.entity_id
_entity_poly.type
_entity_poly.pdbx_seq_one_letter_code
_entity_poly.pdbx_strand_id
1 'polypeptide(L)' 'MNYSIKWCPIPFHDLMEIFDFLQHLSVVRLYQFDGADILLNGRPILHLLVYYDGFYRITYKTLRL' A
#
# COMPACT_ATOMS: atom_id res chain seq x y z
N MET A 1 1.68 17.23 -1.56
CA MET A 1 2.08 16.18 -0.60
C MET A 1 2.38 14.96 -1.42
N ASN A 2 3.55 14.35 -1.24
CA ASN A 2 3.94 13.24 -2.11
C ASN A 2 3.66 11.94 -1.39
N TYR A 3 2.70 11.17 -1.92
CA TYR A 3 2.42 9.82 -1.46
C TYR A 3 3.20 8.82 -2.32
N SER A 4 3.76 7.82 -1.67
CA SER A 4 4.45 6.72 -2.35
C SER A 4 4.30 5.43 -1.56
N ILE A 5 4.51 4.30 -2.24
CA ILE A 5 4.70 3.01 -1.57
C ILE A 5 6.19 2.72 -1.60
N LYS A 6 6.75 2.29 -0.48
CA LYS A 6 8.16 1.90 -0.39
C LYS A 6 8.49 0.86 -1.46
N TRP A 7 9.59 1.05 -2.18
CA TRP A 7 10.02 0.20 -3.31
C TRP A 7 9.13 0.23 -4.56
N CYS A 8 8.09 1.08 -4.59
CA CYS A 8 7.30 1.34 -5.78
C CYS A 8 7.81 2.61 -6.48
N PRO A 9 8.18 2.56 -7.77
CA PRO A 9 8.65 3.73 -8.51
C PRO A 9 7.50 4.68 -8.91
N ILE A 10 6.24 4.28 -8.71
CA ILE A 10 5.05 5.04 -9.09
C ILE A 10 4.78 6.12 -8.03
N PRO A 11 4.72 7.41 -8.41
CA PRO A 11 4.25 8.46 -7.53
C PRO A 11 2.72 8.45 -7.46
N PHE A 12 2.16 8.81 -6.29
CA PHE A 12 0.72 8.93 -6.10
C PHE A 12 0.36 10.32 -5.56
N HIS A 13 -0.77 10.84 -6.03
CA HIS A 13 -1.34 12.13 -5.64
C HIS A 13 -1.93 12.09 -4.22
N ASP A 14 -2.61 10.99 -3.86
CA ASP A 14 -3.23 10.80 -2.56
C ASP A 14 -3.32 9.31 -2.14
N LEU A 15 -3.88 9.05 -0.96
CA LEU A 15 -4.09 7.68 -0.46
C LEU A 15 -5.15 6.91 -1.27
N MET A 16 -6.13 7.59 -1.85
CA MET A 16 -7.18 6.95 -2.62
C MET A 16 -6.60 6.34 -3.90
N GLU A 17 -5.70 7.05 -4.58
CA GLU A 17 -5.01 6.55 -5.75
C GLU A 17 -4.14 5.32 -5.43
N ILE A 18 -3.51 5.28 -4.25
CA ILE A 18 -2.78 4.09 -3.80
C ILE A 18 -3.73 2.88 -3.67
N PHE A 19 -4.87 3.04 -3.00
CA PHE A 19 -5.81 1.94 -2.83
C PHE A 19 -6.47 1.53 -4.15
N ASP A 20 -6.75 2.49 -5.02
CA ASP A 20 -7.26 2.24 -6.37
C ASP A 20 -6.25 1.46 -7.22
N PHE A 21 -4.96 1.83 -7.16
CA PHE A 21 -3.91 1.06 -7.81
C PHE A 21 -3.83 -0.38 -7.26
N LEU A 22 -3.82 -0.54 -5.95
CA LEU A 22 -3.67 -1.85 -5.29
C LEU A 22 -4.84 -2.80 -5.60
N GLN A 23 -6.08 -2.31 -5.63
CA GLN A 23 -7.26 -3.16 -5.92
C GLN A 23 -7.29 -3.71 -7.35
N HIS A 24 -6.62 -3.04 -8.29
CA HIS A 24 -6.55 -3.47 -9.70
C HIS A 24 -5.37 -4.41 -9.99
N LEU A 25 -4.51 -4.69 -9.00
CA LEU A 25 -3.40 -5.63 -9.17
C LEU A 25 -3.90 -7.08 -9.19
N SER A 26 -3.20 -7.92 -9.96
CA SER A 26 -3.33 -9.36 -9.78
C SER A 26 -2.83 -9.75 -8.39
N VAL A 27 -3.39 -10.83 -7.84
CA VAL A 27 -3.03 -11.35 -6.50
C VAL A 27 -1.51 -11.49 -6.33
N VAL A 28 -0.81 -12.03 -7.33
CA VAL A 28 0.65 -12.21 -7.29
C VAL A 28 1.38 -10.88 -7.13
N ARG A 29 0.94 -9.83 -7.83
CA ARG A 29 1.52 -8.48 -7.70
C ARG A 29 1.14 -7.84 -6.37
N LEU A 30 -0.08 -8.08 -5.87
CA LEU A 30 -0.53 -7.56 -4.59
C LEU A 30 0.38 -8.03 -3.45
N TYR A 31 0.75 -9.32 -3.42
CA TYR A 31 1.67 -9.88 -2.42
C TYR A 31 3.10 -9.29 -2.47
N GLN A 32 3.51 -8.65 -3.56
CA GLN A 32 4.79 -7.92 -3.60
C GLN A 32 4.78 -6.69 -2.70
N PHE A 33 3.60 -6.20 -2.33
CA PHE A 33 3.40 -5.06 -1.43
C PHE A 33 3.06 -5.49 0.00
N ASP A 34 3.02 -6.79 0.30
CA ASP A 34 2.85 -7.25 1.67
C ASP A 34 4.03 -6.80 2.55
N GLY A 35 3.73 -6.16 3.68
CA GLY A 35 4.73 -5.55 4.55
C GLY A 35 5.38 -4.26 4.01
N ALA A 36 4.90 -3.70 2.90
CA ALA A 36 5.38 -2.42 2.39
C ALA A 36 4.79 -1.23 3.18
N ASP A 37 5.56 -0.15 3.29
CA ASP A 37 5.09 1.07 3.94
C ASP A 37 4.54 2.06 2.90
N ILE A 38 3.39 2.66 3.17
CA ILE A 38 2.95 3.89 2.49
C ILE A 38 3.64 5.07 3.16
N LEU A 39 4.27 5.92 2.35
CA LEU A 39 5.04 7.07 2.78
C LEU A 39 4.30 8.36 2.43
N LEU A 40 4.33 9.33 3.35
CA LEU A 40 3.96 10.73 3.11
C LEU A 40 5.22 11.58 3.24
N ASN A 41 5.63 12.21 2.13
CA ASN A 41 6.87 12.99 2.05
C ASN A 41 8.09 12.18 2.57
N GLY A 42 8.16 10.89 2.24
CA GLY A 42 9.24 9.98 2.64
C GLY A 42 9.14 9.40 4.05
N ARG A 43 8.14 9.79 4.87
CA ARG A 43 7.91 9.23 6.20
C ARG A 43 6.83 8.16 6.17
N PRO A 44 7.04 6.99 6.77
CA PRO A 44 6.03 5.94 6.78
C PRO A 44 4.83 6.34 7.64
N ILE A 45 3.62 6.18 7.09
CA ILE A 45 2.35 6.52 7.75
C ILE A 45 1.42 5.31 7.90
N LEU A 46 1.48 4.36 6.97
CA LEU A 46 0.70 3.12 6.98
C LEU A 46 1.60 1.94 6.62
N HIS A 47 1.32 0.79 7.21
CA HIS A 47 1.96 -0.47 6.86
C HIS A 47 0.94 -1.39 6.19
N LEU A 48 1.21 -1.81 4.96
CA LEU A 48 0.34 -2.65 4.16
C LEU A 48 0.41 -4.11 4.62
N LEU A 49 -0.75 -4.76 4.62
CA LEU A 49 -0.92 -6.16 4.96
C LEU A 49 -1.79 -6.80 3.89
N VAL A 50 -1.28 -7.86 3.27
CA VAL A 50 -2.02 -8.66 2.30
C VAL A 50 -2.20 -10.05 2.88
N TYR A 51 -3.45 -10.50 2.97
CA TYR A 51 -3.76 -11.81 3.53
C TYR A 51 -4.90 -12.49 2.80
N TYR A 52 -5.00 -13.80 3.01
CA TYR A 52 -6.03 -14.65 2.44
C TYR A 52 -6.88 -15.27 3.56
N ASP A 53 -8.18 -15.02 3.52
CA ASP A 53 -9.18 -15.64 4.41
C ASP A 53 -10.46 -15.92 3.59
N GLY A 54 -10.38 -16.92 2.70
CA GLY A 54 -11.39 -17.22 1.68
C GLY A 54 -11.45 -16.22 0.51
N PHE A 55 -11.03 -14.98 0.76
CA PHE A 55 -10.84 -13.92 -0.22
C PHE A 55 -9.49 -13.23 0.01
N TYR A 56 -8.87 -12.73 -1.06
CA TYR A 56 -7.70 -11.86 -0.94
C TYR A 56 -8.14 -10.50 -0.43
N ARG A 57 -7.48 -10.04 0.63
CA ARG A 57 -7.74 -8.75 1.24
C ARG A 57 -6.44 -7.97 1.34
N ILE A 58 -6.53 -6.68 1.04
CA ILE A 58 -5.51 -5.71 1.42
C ILE A 58 -6.05 -4.87 2.58
N THR A 59 -5.24 -4.70 3.61
CA THR A 59 -5.54 -3.83 4.74
C THR A 59 -4.29 -3.06 5.13
N TYR A 60 -4.42 -2.17 6.11
CA TYR A 60 -3.31 -1.35 6.59
C TYR A 60 -3.35 -1.20 8.10
N LYS A 61 -2.17 -1.06 8.68
CA LYS A 61 -1.98 -0.63 10.07
C LYS A 61 -1.47 0.81 10.08
N THR A 62 -2.13 1.67 10.84
CA THR A 62 -1.61 3.02 11.11
C THR A 62 -0.36 2.93 11.96
N LEU A 63 0.71 3.56 11.50
CA LEU A 63 1.90 3.80 12.29
C LEU A 63 1.60 5.03 13.14
N ARG A 64 1.47 4.87 14.46
CA ARG A 64 1.35 6.03 15.35
C ARG A 64 2.63 6.85 15.21
N LEU A 65 2.49 8.02 14.59
CA LEU A 65 3.46 9.12 14.69
C LEU A 65 3.35 9.79 16.06
#